data_AF-A0A357AP54-F1
#
_entry.id   AF-A0A357AP54-F1
#
_cell.length_a   1.000
_cell.length_b   1.000
_cell.length_c   1.000
_cell.angle_alpha   90.00
_cell.angle_beta   90.00
_cell.angle_gamma   90.00
#
_symmetry.space_group_name_H-M   'P 1'
#
loop_
_entity.id
_entity.type
_entity.pdbx_description
1 polymer ?
#
loop_
_entity_poly.entity_id
_entity_poly.type
_entity_poly.pdbx_seq_one_letter_code
_entity_poly.pdbx_strand_id
1 'polypeptide(L)'
;MELNKNKFFKKWIKNAWPYITGAVLLSLFQIVMLASTGNPWGITATLANWGAWIFQKIGGSPEQWYYFNRPEIQSSFEAGFFNDPGSFLNLGIILGALLATLLASQFKIRKIKSKKQVVTAILGGLLMGYGARIAFGCNIGALFSGISSLSVSGWVFALFLFWGAIAGGRLLKRFFL
;
A
#
# COMPACT_ATOMS: atom_id res chain seq x y z
N MET A 1 -8.29 6.50 -36.56
CA MET A 1 -8.19 5.05 -36.26
C MET A 1 -8.95 4.79 -34.96
N GLU A 2 -10.05 4.04 -34.98
CA GLU A 2 -10.82 3.75 -33.76
C GLU A 2 -10.02 2.78 -32.86
N LEU A 3 -9.27 3.32 -31.89
CA LEU A 3 -8.49 2.54 -30.92
C LEU A 3 -9.34 1.50 -30.18
N ASN A 4 -10.64 1.77 -30.02
CA ASN A 4 -11.61 0.84 -29.43
C ASN A 4 -11.89 -0.42 -30.27
N LYS A 5 -11.54 -0.46 -31.56
CA LYS A 5 -11.68 -1.66 -32.41
C LYS A 5 -10.43 -2.56 -32.39
N ASN A 6 -9.29 -2.05 -31.93
CA ASN A 6 -8.04 -2.83 -31.89
C ASN A 6 -8.05 -3.86 -30.74
N LYS A 7 -7.92 -5.15 -31.10
CA LYS A 7 -7.91 -6.29 -30.16
C LYS A 7 -6.75 -6.22 -29.16
N PHE A 8 -5.59 -5.71 -29.57
CA PHE A 8 -4.43 -5.54 -28.69
C PHE A 8 -4.67 -4.44 -27.66
N PHE A 9 -5.20 -3.29 -28.07
CA PHE A 9 -5.53 -2.18 -27.17
C PHE A 9 -6.56 -2.63 -26.11
N LYS A 10 -7.60 -3.36 -26.53
CA LYS A 10 -8.58 -3.93 -25.60
C LYS A 10 -7.95 -4.91 -24.61
N LYS A 11 -7.09 -5.82 -25.08
CA LYS A 11 -6.47 -6.85 -24.23
C LYS A 11 -5.50 -6.28 -23.20
N TRP A 12 -4.64 -5.35 -23.62
CA TRP A 12 -3.54 -4.85 -22.77
C TRP A 12 -3.90 -3.63 -21.93
N ILE A 13 -4.80 -2.77 -22.42
CA ILE A 13 -5.07 -1.47 -21.79
C ILE A 13 -6.48 -1.41 -21.18
N LYS A 14 -7.50 -1.95 -21.87
CA LYS A 14 -8.90 -1.78 -21.45
C LYS A 14 -9.40 -2.87 -20.50
N ASN A 15 -9.01 -4.12 -20.73
CA ASN A 15 -9.48 -5.27 -19.98
C ASN A 15 -8.52 -5.62 -18.83
N ALA A 16 -9.08 -6.15 -17.74
CA ALA A 16 -8.28 -6.68 -16.65
C ALA A 16 -7.43 -7.88 -17.14
N TRP A 17 -6.16 -7.90 -16.74
CA TRP A 17 -5.28 -9.01 -17.06
C TRP A 17 -5.64 -10.26 -16.26
N PRO A 18 -5.31 -11.46 -16.78
CA PRO A 18 -5.43 -12.69 -16.02
C PRO A 18 -4.63 -12.63 -14.72
N TYR A 19 -5.12 -13.32 -13.67
CA TYR A 19 -4.46 -13.37 -12.36
C TYR A 19 -3.00 -13.83 -12.44
N ILE A 20 -2.70 -14.77 -13.34
CA ILE A 20 -1.35 -15.30 -13.56
C ILE A 20 -0.42 -14.18 -14.05
N THR A 21 -0.86 -13.34 -14.99
CA THR A 21 -0.06 -12.22 -15.50
C THR A 21 0.25 -11.21 -14.39
N GLY A 22 -0.74 -10.90 -13.55
CA GLY A 22 -0.53 -10.05 -12.38
C GLY A 22 0.46 -10.66 -11.38
N ALA A 23 0.33 -11.94 -11.07
CA ALA A 23 1.22 -12.65 -10.16
C ALA A 23 2.67 -12.67 -10.65
N VAL A 24 2.89 -12.97 -11.94
CA VAL A 24 4.23 -12.98 -12.55
C VAL A 24 4.85 -11.59 -12.50
N LEU A 25 4.11 -10.55 -12.89
CA LEU A 25 4.64 -9.19 -12.92
C LEU A 25 4.94 -8.64 -11.53
N LEU A 26 4.07 -8.89 -10.55
CA LEU A 26 4.33 -8.51 -9.15
C LEU A 26 5.54 -9.25 -8.57
N SER A 27 5.72 -10.52 -8.92
CA SER A 27 6.89 -11.30 -8.50
C SER A 27 8.18 -10.79 -9.12
N LEU A 28 8.17 -10.50 -10.43
CA LEU A 28 9.32 -9.88 -11.10
C LEU A 28 9.65 -8.51 -10.50
N PHE A 29 8.64 -7.69 -10.24
CA PHE A 29 8.81 -6.38 -9.61
C PHE A 29 9.45 -6.50 -8.22
N GLN A 30 9.01 -7.46 -7.40
CA GLN A 30 9.61 -7.73 -6.10
C GLN A 30 11.06 -8.18 -6.19
N ILE A 31 11.39 -9.05 -7.14
CA ILE A 31 12.76 -9.52 -7.36
C ILE A 31 13.65 -8.33 -7.75
N VAL A 32 13.20 -7.49 -8.69
CA VAL A 32 13.93 -6.27 -9.10
C VAL A 32 14.08 -5.30 -7.93
N MET A 33 13.03 -5.10 -7.12
CA MET A 33 13.09 -4.25 -5.92
C MET A 33 14.11 -4.75 -4.91
N LEU A 34 14.08 -6.04 -4.60
CA LEU A 34 15.01 -6.65 -3.67
C LEU A 34 16.45 -6.59 -4.20
N ALA A 35 16.66 -6.86 -5.49
CA ALA A 35 17.98 -6.81 -6.12
C ALA A 35 18.55 -5.38 -6.19
N SER A 36 17.70 -4.37 -6.36
CA SER A 36 18.13 -2.97 -6.50
C SER A 36 18.29 -2.24 -5.18
N THR A 37 17.43 -2.52 -4.18
CA THR A 37 17.40 -1.78 -2.91
C THR A 37 17.89 -2.58 -1.70
N GLY A 38 18.13 -3.88 -1.87
CA GLY A 38 18.48 -4.80 -0.78
C GLY A 38 17.35 -5.06 0.22
N ASN A 39 16.19 -4.40 0.06
CA ASN A 39 15.07 -4.45 0.97
C ASN A 39 13.81 -4.94 0.25
N PRO A 40 12.93 -5.69 0.95
CA PRO A 40 11.64 -6.07 0.38
C PRO A 40 10.71 -4.86 0.23
N TRP A 41 9.81 -4.94 -0.75
CA TRP A 41 8.84 -3.87 -1.02
C TRP A 41 7.94 -3.59 0.20
N GLY A 42 7.90 -2.31 0.61
CA GLY A 42 7.09 -1.84 1.74
C GLY A 42 6.49 -0.46 1.48
N ILE A 43 5.26 -0.26 1.95
CA ILE A 43 4.50 1.00 1.79
C ILE A 43 4.34 1.73 3.13
N THR A 44 4.18 0.97 4.21
CA THR A 44 3.72 1.48 5.51
C THR A 44 4.73 2.34 6.23
N ALA A 45 6.03 2.05 6.12
CA ALA A 45 7.09 2.86 6.72
C ALA A 45 7.07 4.29 6.16
N THR A 46 7.14 4.41 4.83
CA THR A 46 7.04 5.68 4.10
C THR A 46 5.77 6.47 4.43
N LEU A 47 4.61 5.82 4.53
CA LEU A 47 3.38 6.53 4.90
C LEU A 47 3.44 7.13 6.31
N ALA A 48 4.16 6.51 7.25
CA ALA A 48 4.39 7.14 8.55
C ALA A 48 5.43 8.25 8.49
N ASN A 49 6.46 8.15 7.66
CA ASN A 49 7.39 9.26 7.43
C ASN A 49 6.63 10.48 6.89
N TRP A 50 5.71 10.28 5.94
CA TRP A 50 4.84 11.36 5.44
C TRP A 50 4.00 11.98 6.55
N GLY A 51 3.37 11.14 7.38
CA GLY A 51 2.59 11.60 8.54
C GLY A 51 3.44 12.38 9.54
N ALA A 52 4.65 11.91 9.83
CA ALA A 52 5.57 12.56 10.74
C ALA A 52 6.10 13.89 10.17
N TRP A 53 6.47 13.97 8.89
CA TRP A 53 6.85 15.24 8.26
C TRP A 53 5.71 16.25 8.23
N ILE A 54 4.47 15.81 8.03
CA ILE A 54 3.29 16.70 8.15
C ILE A 54 3.15 17.18 9.59
N PHE A 55 3.30 16.29 10.57
CA PHE A 55 3.22 16.62 11.99
C PHE A 55 4.33 17.58 12.44
N GLN A 56 5.54 17.41 11.90
CA GLN A 56 6.67 18.30 12.12
C GLN A 56 6.38 19.71 11.58
N LYS A 57 5.78 19.83 10.38
CA LYS A 57 5.41 21.12 9.78
C LYS A 57 4.37 21.89 10.58
N ILE A 58 3.50 21.22 11.34
CA ILE A 58 2.51 21.87 12.21
C ILE A 58 3.05 22.15 13.62
N GLY A 59 4.37 22.00 13.85
CA GLY A 59 5.05 22.35 15.09
C GLY A 59 5.28 21.18 16.07
N GLY A 60 5.01 19.94 15.64
CA GLY A 60 5.31 18.75 16.43
C GLY A 60 6.78 18.32 16.35
N SER A 61 7.21 17.49 17.30
CA SER A 61 8.58 16.92 17.32
C SER A 61 8.56 15.38 17.28
N PRO A 62 8.16 14.77 16.14
CA PRO A 62 8.07 13.32 16.00
C PRO A 62 9.43 12.61 16.05
N GLU A 63 10.54 13.34 15.86
CA GLU A 63 11.92 12.82 15.90
C GLU A 63 12.26 12.21 17.25
N GLN A 64 11.67 12.76 18.31
CA GLN A 64 11.91 12.32 19.69
C GLN A 64 11.16 11.03 20.03
N TRP A 65 10.22 10.59 19.19
CA TRP A 65 9.44 9.39 19.46
C TRP A 65 10.28 8.14 19.25
N TYR A 66 10.06 7.14 20.10
CA TYR A 66 10.81 5.88 20.11
C TYR A 66 10.95 5.21 18.73
N TYR A 67 9.94 5.33 17.87
CA TYR A 67 9.97 4.75 16.52
C TYR A 67 10.92 5.49 15.57
N PHE A 68 10.89 6.83 15.56
CA PHE A 68 11.67 7.65 14.63
C PHE A 68 13.11 7.82 15.10
N ASN A 69 13.37 7.74 16.41
CA ASN A 69 14.70 7.77 17.01
C ASN A 69 15.55 6.49 16.78
N ARG A 70 15.07 5.55 15.96
CA ARG A 70 15.84 4.35 15.59
C ARG A 70 16.81 4.68 14.46
N PRO A 71 18.09 4.29 14.52
CA PRO A 71 19.09 4.66 13.51
C PRO A 71 18.69 4.30 12.07
N GLU A 72 18.04 3.15 11.91
CA GLU A 72 17.53 2.64 10.63
C GLU A 72 16.46 3.55 10.01
N ILE A 73 15.65 4.20 10.85
CA ILE A 73 14.50 5.02 10.42
C ILE A 73 14.89 6.49 10.36
N GLN A 74 15.74 6.94 11.30
CA GLN A 74 16.27 8.30 11.40
C GLN A 74 16.93 8.74 10.09
N SER A 75 17.78 7.89 9.50
CA SER A 75 18.47 8.19 8.23
C SER A 75 17.51 8.43 7.06
N SER A 76 16.44 7.61 6.96
CA SER A 76 15.40 7.78 5.95
C SER A 76 14.45 8.95 6.26
N PHE A 77 14.29 9.27 7.54
CA PHE A 77 13.45 10.38 8.01
C PHE A 77 14.11 11.74 7.77
N GLU A 78 15.42 11.87 8.05
CA GLU A 78 16.21 13.10 7.86
C GLU A 78 16.50 13.41 6.38
N ALA A 79 16.60 12.38 5.54
CA ALA A 79 16.77 12.53 4.10
C ALA A 79 15.64 13.35 3.44
N GLY A 80 14.45 13.36 4.07
CA GLY A 80 13.28 14.08 3.62
C GLY A 80 12.59 13.44 2.42
N PHE A 81 11.46 14.01 2.01
CA PHE A 81 10.57 13.42 0.99
C PHE A 81 11.25 13.13 -0.36
N PHE A 82 12.13 14.01 -0.82
CA PHE A 82 12.76 13.90 -2.14
C PHE A 82 13.93 12.93 -2.19
N ASN A 83 14.44 12.45 -1.04
CA ASN A 83 15.53 11.49 -0.98
C ASN A 83 15.10 10.16 -0.36
N ASP A 84 13.84 10.02 0.06
CA ASP A 84 13.30 8.76 0.53
C ASP A 84 12.89 7.87 -0.66
N PRO A 85 13.58 6.74 -0.90
CA PRO A 85 13.26 5.85 -2.03
C PRO A 85 11.82 5.33 -1.95
N GLY A 86 11.32 5.06 -0.73
CA GLY A 86 9.95 4.60 -0.53
C GLY A 86 8.89 5.63 -0.95
N SER A 87 9.20 6.92 -0.84
CA SER A 87 8.31 8.00 -1.29
C SER A 87 8.11 7.96 -2.81
N PHE A 88 9.17 7.73 -3.58
CA PHE A 88 9.05 7.54 -5.04
C PHE A 88 8.30 6.26 -5.40
N LEU A 89 8.48 5.17 -4.64
CA LEU A 89 7.70 3.94 -4.84
C LEU A 89 6.21 4.18 -4.63
N ASN A 90 5.85 4.84 -3.52
CA ASN A 90 4.45 5.15 -3.20
C ASN A 90 3.85 6.11 -4.23
N LEU A 91 4.59 7.14 -4.65
CA LEU A 91 4.16 8.02 -5.74
C LEU A 91 3.99 7.25 -7.06
N GLY A 92 4.91 6.34 -7.38
CA GLY A 92 4.82 5.48 -8.56
C GLY A 92 3.57 4.61 -8.56
N ILE A 93 3.18 4.08 -7.39
CA ILE A 93 1.92 3.33 -7.23
C ILE A 93 0.71 4.23 -7.47
N ILE A 94 0.68 5.43 -6.87
CA ILE A 94 -0.44 6.38 -6.99
C ILE A 94 -0.58 6.84 -8.44
N LEU A 95 0.50 7.31 -9.05
CA LEU A 95 0.52 7.82 -10.43
C LEU A 95 0.29 6.69 -11.44
N GLY A 96 0.87 5.52 -11.21
CA GLY A 96 0.66 4.33 -12.05
C GLY A 96 -0.78 3.84 -12.03
N ALA A 97 -1.41 3.78 -10.86
CA ALA A 97 -2.83 3.45 -10.74
C ALA A 97 -3.74 4.50 -11.41
N LEU A 98 -3.42 5.78 -11.26
CA LEU A 98 -4.13 6.86 -11.94
C LEU A 98 -4.00 6.75 -13.46
N LEU A 99 -2.79 6.56 -13.97
CA LEU A 99 -2.53 6.41 -15.41
C LEU A 99 -3.25 5.18 -15.96
N ALA A 100 -3.17 4.03 -15.28
CA ALA A 100 -3.84 2.80 -15.70
C ALA A 100 -5.36 2.97 -15.79
N THR A 101 -5.98 3.63 -14.79
CA THR A 101 -7.43 3.87 -14.80
C THR A 101 -7.88 4.87 -15.86
N LEU A 102 -7.07 5.89 -16.15
CA LEU A 102 -7.30 6.85 -17.24
C LEU A 102 -7.20 6.17 -18.61
N LEU A 103 -6.14 5.39 -18.85
CA LEU A 103 -5.94 4.64 -20.09
C LEU A 103 -7.05 3.60 -20.32
N ALA A 104 -7.52 2.94 -19.27
CA ALA A 104 -8.66 2.03 -19.34
C ALA A 104 -10.01 2.75 -19.55
N SER A 105 -10.04 4.09 -19.51
CA SER A 105 -11.27 4.91 -19.51
C SER A 105 -12.25 4.53 -18.38
N GLN A 106 -11.71 4.10 -17.23
CA GLN A 106 -12.48 3.68 -16.05
C GLN A 106 -12.40 4.70 -14.90
N PHE A 107 -11.69 5.81 -15.11
CA PHE A 107 -11.60 6.87 -14.11
C PHE A 107 -12.98 7.46 -13.80
N LYS A 108 -13.40 7.38 -12.54
CA LYS A 108 -14.68 7.91 -12.08
C LYS A 108 -14.54 8.50 -10.68
N ILE A 109 -14.79 9.79 -10.55
CA ILE A 109 -14.88 10.45 -9.25
C ILE A 109 -16.18 10.01 -8.57
N ARG A 110 -16.06 9.27 -7.48
CA ARG A 110 -17.20 8.83 -6.67
C ARG A 110 -17.41 9.80 -5.52
N LYS A 111 -18.62 10.36 -5.41
CA LYS A 111 -19.01 11.18 -4.25
C LYS A 111 -19.15 10.28 -3.01
N ILE A 112 -18.79 10.83 -1.86
CA ILE A 112 -19.03 10.21 -0.55
C ILE A 112 -20.55 10.14 -0.35
N LYS A 113 -21.09 8.93 -0.17
CA LYS A 113 -22.55 8.72 -0.14
C LYS A 113 -23.17 8.97 1.22
N SER A 114 -22.40 8.82 2.31
CA SER A 114 -22.91 8.92 3.68
C SER A 114 -21.82 9.31 4.66
N LYS A 115 -22.18 10.03 5.73
CA LYS A 115 -21.29 10.28 6.88
C LYS A 115 -20.79 8.97 7.50
N LYS A 116 -21.61 7.91 7.48
CA LYS A 116 -21.21 6.57 7.94
C LYS A 116 -19.98 6.06 7.19
N GLN A 117 -19.95 6.22 5.87
CA GLN A 117 -18.83 5.80 5.03
C GLN A 117 -17.52 6.51 5.41
N VAL A 118 -17.58 7.80 5.77
CA VAL A 118 -16.40 8.56 6.22
C VAL A 118 -15.89 8.02 7.55
N VAL A 119 -16.79 7.84 8.52
CA VAL A 119 -16.45 7.29 9.83
C VAL A 119 -15.82 5.91 9.69
N THR A 120 -16.39 5.04 8.85
CA THR A 120 -15.81 3.70 8.61
C THR A 120 -14.44 3.77 7.95
N ALA A 121 -14.23 4.66 7.00
CA ALA A 121 -12.94 4.81 6.33
C ALA A 121 -11.86 5.31 7.31
N ILE A 122 -12.19 6.27 8.18
CA ILE A 122 -11.27 6.76 9.21
C ILE A 122 -10.94 5.65 10.21
N LEU A 123 -11.96 4.99 10.77
CA LEU A 123 -11.75 3.90 11.74
C LEU A 123 -10.96 2.74 11.12
N GLY A 124 -11.31 2.35 9.89
CA GLY A 124 -10.58 1.31 9.15
C GLY A 124 -9.13 1.69 8.91
N GLY A 125 -8.86 2.92 8.47
CA GLY A 125 -7.51 3.43 8.26
C GLY A 125 -6.67 3.44 9.55
N LEU A 126 -7.26 3.88 10.68
CA LEU A 126 -6.59 3.85 11.98
C LEU A 126 -6.25 2.43 12.43
N LEU A 127 -7.20 1.50 12.32
CA LEU A 127 -6.98 0.09 12.65
C LEU A 127 -5.92 -0.56 11.76
N MET A 128 -5.93 -0.26 10.45
CA MET A 128 -4.90 -0.73 9.51
C MET A 128 -3.52 -0.17 9.86
N GLY A 129 -3.43 1.12 10.18
CA GLY A 129 -2.17 1.77 10.59
C GLY A 129 -1.62 1.19 11.89
N TYR A 130 -2.46 1.06 12.90
CA TYR A 130 -2.10 0.46 14.19
C TYR A 130 -1.64 -1.01 14.03
N GLY A 131 -2.42 -1.82 13.31
CA GLY A 131 -2.08 -3.22 13.05
C GLY A 131 -0.77 -3.36 12.28
N ALA A 132 -0.53 -2.50 11.29
CA ALA A 132 0.72 -2.53 10.53
C ALA A 132 1.96 -2.22 11.38
N ARG A 133 1.82 -1.42 12.45
CA ARG A 133 2.93 -1.11 13.38
C ARG A 133 3.24 -2.28 14.29
N ILE A 134 2.20 -2.92 14.84
CA ILE A 134 2.37 -4.09 15.72
C ILE A 134 2.91 -5.29 14.93
N ALA A 135 2.41 -5.49 13.71
CA ALA A 135 2.85 -6.58 12.85
C ALA A 135 4.18 -6.30 12.14
N PHE A 136 4.77 -5.12 12.31
CA PHE A 136 5.98 -4.65 11.62
C PHE A 136 5.90 -4.80 10.08
N GLY A 137 4.71 -4.64 9.49
CA GLY A 137 4.55 -4.83 8.06
C GLY A 137 3.12 -4.65 7.56
N CYS A 138 2.97 -4.80 6.25
CA CYS A 138 1.69 -4.75 5.55
C CYS A 138 1.50 -5.99 4.67
N ASN A 139 0.43 -6.05 3.89
CA ASN A 139 0.19 -7.18 2.99
C ASN A 139 1.32 -7.39 1.96
N ILE A 140 2.07 -6.35 1.61
CA ILE A 140 3.19 -6.51 0.67
C ILE A 140 4.46 -6.95 1.40
N GLY A 141 4.77 -6.32 2.53
CA GLY A 141 5.96 -6.66 3.31
C GLY A 141 5.81 -7.97 4.10
N ALA A 142 4.83 -8.03 5.01
CA ALA A 142 4.67 -9.16 5.93
C ALA A 142 4.07 -10.40 5.26
N LEU A 143 3.06 -10.24 4.40
CA LEU A 143 2.43 -11.38 3.71
C LEU A 143 3.23 -11.79 2.48
N PHE A 144 3.29 -10.94 1.45
CA PHE A 144 3.85 -11.32 0.15
C PHE A 144 5.37 -11.56 0.22
N SER A 145 6.13 -10.61 0.78
CA SER A 145 7.59 -10.76 0.92
C SER A 145 7.95 -11.77 2.01
N GLY A 146 7.21 -11.80 3.13
CA GLY A 146 7.46 -12.74 4.23
C GLY A 146 7.21 -14.20 3.85
N ILE A 147 6.14 -14.52 3.11
CA ILE A 147 5.88 -15.90 2.66
C ILE A 147 6.89 -16.32 1.59
N SER A 148 7.25 -15.42 0.67
CA SER A 148 8.21 -15.74 -0.39
C SER A 148 9.62 -16.00 0.15
N SER A 149 10.00 -15.42 1.28
CA SER A 149 11.23 -15.74 2.01
C SER A 149 11.11 -16.96 2.95
N LEU A 150 9.99 -17.70 2.90
CA LEU A 150 9.69 -18.84 3.78
C LEU A 150 9.69 -18.48 5.28
N SER A 151 9.43 -17.21 5.63
CA SER A 151 9.36 -16.78 7.02
C SER A 151 8.11 -17.30 7.72
N VAL A 152 8.29 -17.90 8.90
CA VAL A 152 7.18 -18.30 9.79
C VAL A 152 6.30 -17.11 10.16
N SER A 153 6.89 -15.92 10.37
CA SER A 153 6.12 -14.72 10.70
C SER A 153 5.16 -14.31 9.59
N GLY A 154 5.53 -14.53 8.32
CA GLY A 154 4.66 -14.26 7.17
C GLY A 154 3.46 -15.20 7.09
N TRP A 155 3.67 -16.48 7.40
CA TRP A 155 2.58 -17.46 7.48
C TRP A 155 1.62 -17.19 8.65
N VAL A 156 2.16 -16.85 9.81
CA VAL A 156 1.35 -16.43 10.97
C VAL A 156 0.54 -15.18 10.62
N PHE A 157 1.18 -14.18 10.02
CA PHE A 157 0.50 -12.97 9.55
C PHE A 157 -0.64 -13.31 8.58
N ALA A 158 -0.43 -14.24 7.64
CA ALA A 158 -1.45 -14.67 6.68
C ALA A 158 -2.71 -15.22 7.34
N LEU A 159 -2.54 -16.08 8.35
CA LEU A 159 -3.65 -16.68 9.07
C LEU A 159 -4.47 -15.61 9.79
N PHE A 160 -3.82 -14.73 10.56
CA PHE A 160 -4.53 -13.67 11.29
C PHE A 160 -5.12 -12.61 10.36
N LEU A 161 -4.45 -12.28 9.25
CA LEU A 161 -4.99 -11.40 8.23
C LEU A 161 -6.26 -11.97 7.61
N PHE A 162 -6.28 -13.27 7.29
CA PHE A 162 -7.43 -13.93 6.69
C PHE A 162 -8.66 -13.89 7.62
N TRP A 163 -8.50 -14.30 8.88
CA TRP A 163 -9.59 -14.25 9.86
C TRP A 163 -10.01 -12.81 10.18
N GLY A 164 -9.05 -11.89 10.30
CA GLY A 164 -9.32 -10.47 10.49
C GLY A 164 -10.12 -9.86 9.35
N ALA A 165 -9.81 -10.21 8.09
CA ALA A 165 -10.55 -9.76 6.92
C ALA A 165 -11.98 -10.30 6.89
N ILE A 166 -12.21 -11.56 7.28
CA ILE A 166 -13.55 -12.13 7.41
C ILE A 166 -14.35 -11.40 8.48
N ALA A 167 -13.78 -11.23 9.67
CA ALA A 167 -14.43 -10.56 10.78
C ALA A 167 -14.75 -9.09 10.44
N GLY A 168 -13.76 -8.36 9.91
CA GLY A 168 -13.92 -6.98 9.48
C GLY A 168 -14.94 -6.83 8.35
N GLY A 169 -14.96 -7.74 7.38
CA GLY A 169 -15.95 -7.75 6.30
C GLY A 169 -17.37 -7.99 6.80
N ARG A 170 -17.56 -8.89 7.78
CA ARG A 170 -18.87 -9.12 8.42
C ARG A 170 -19.30 -7.90 9.23
N LEU A 171 -18.40 -7.27 9.97
CA LEU A 171 -18.67 -6.06 10.74
C LEU A 171 -19.10 -4.90 9.82
N LEU A 172 -18.36 -4.69 8.72
CA LEU A 172 -18.65 -3.66 7.74
C LEU A 172 -20.05 -3.83 7.15
N LYS A 173 -20.39 -5.06 6.73
CA LYS A 173 -21.72 -5.38 6.18
C LYS A 173 -22.86 -5.22 7.18
N ARG A 174 -22.60 -5.42 8.48
CA ARG A 174 -23.65 -5.39 9.50
C ARG A 174 -23.96 -3.98 10.00
N PHE A 175 -22.95 -3.12 10.09
CA PHE A 175 -23.07 -1.82 10.75
C PHE A 175 -23.04 -0.60 9.81
N PHE A 176 -22.45 -0.74 8.62
CA PHE A 176 -22.10 0.41 7.77
C PHE A 176 -22.58 0.33 6.31
N LEU A 177 -22.87 -0.87 5.81
CA LEU A 177 -23.62 -1.11 4.56
C LEU A 177 -25.07 -1.46 4.90
#